data_AF-A0A6T7ICH9-F1
#
_entry.id   AF-A0A6T7ICH9-F1
#
_cell.length_a   1.000
_cell.length_b   1.000
_cell.length_c   1.000
_cell.angle_alpha   90.00
_cell.angle_beta   90.00
_cell.angle_gamma   90.00
#
_symmetry.space_group_name_H-M   'P 1'
#
loop_
_entity.id
_entity.type
_entity.pdbx_description
1 polymer ?
#
loop_
_entity_poly.entity_id
_entity_poly.type
_entity_poly.pdbx_seq_one_letter_code
_entity_poly.pdbx_strand_id
1 'polypeptide(L)'
;MVDDDSPPPSSGLDLSSTKDNEDDPFVWAPLYVAQAVAVFCLAGVAEILGGWMVWVAVRGQPKRPWWYALIGSIILVLYGFIPCLQPTDSFGRIYAVYGGFFIVLSLLFGWALDGDRPDLGDTIGCIISLIGVLIIMFWPR
;
A
#
# COMPACT_ATOMS: atom_id res chain seq x y z
N MET A 1 -33.49 -50.92 45.30
CA MET A 1 -32.30 -51.00 44.42
C MET A 1 -32.85 -50.98 43.01
N VAL A 2 -33.07 -49.85 42.36
CA VAL A 2 -32.55 -48.49 42.52
C VAL A 2 -33.70 -47.55 42.17
N ASP A 3 -33.97 -46.58 43.05
CA ASP A 3 -34.87 -45.46 42.77
C ASP A 3 -34.22 -44.58 41.69
N ASP A 4 -34.85 -44.50 40.52
CA ASP A 4 -34.46 -43.59 39.43
C ASP A 4 -34.94 -42.18 39.77
N ASP A 5 -34.21 -41.54 40.68
CA ASP A 5 -34.44 -40.17 41.15
C ASP A 5 -33.53 -39.21 40.39
N SER A 6 -33.58 -39.28 39.06
CA SER A 6 -32.84 -38.36 38.19
C SER A 6 -33.69 -37.09 37.95
N PRO A 7 -33.23 -35.91 38.39
CA PRO A 7 -33.99 -34.68 38.26
C PRO A 7 -34.16 -34.28 36.77
N PRO A 8 -35.29 -33.66 36.38
CA PRO A 8 -35.48 -33.17 35.02
C PRO A 8 -34.41 -32.09 34.70
N PRO A 9 -33.75 -32.14 33.53
CA PRO A 9 -32.72 -31.16 33.20
C PRO A 9 -33.34 -29.76 33.16
N SER A 10 -32.87 -28.92 34.08
CA SER A 10 -33.20 -27.51 34.21
C SER A 10 -32.92 -26.74 32.93
N SER A 11 -33.90 -25.97 32.49
CA SER A 11 -33.80 -24.97 31.44
C SER A 11 -32.65 -24.01 31.73
N GLY A 12 -31.58 -24.12 30.95
CA GLY A 12 -30.45 -23.22 30.99
C GLY A 12 -29.87 -23.15 29.59
N LEU A 13 -30.27 -22.13 28.84
CA LEU A 13 -29.53 -21.69 27.68
C LEU A 13 -28.13 -21.32 28.20
N ASP A 14 -27.17 -22.23 28.07
CA ASP A 14 -25.79 -22.03 28.52
C ASP A 14 -25.10 -21.04 27.58
N LEU A 15 -25.46 -19.76 27.75
CA LEU A 15 -24.83 -18.60 27.13
C LEU A 15 -23.44 -18.30 27.73
N SER A 16 -22.89 -19.20 28.56
CA SER A 16 -21.63 -19.05 29.27
C SER A 16 -20.51 -19.97 28.78
N SER A 17 -20.74 -20.74 27.72
CA SER A 17 -19.65 -21.20 26.83
C SER A 17 -19.18 -20.07 25.90
N THR A 18 -19.08 -18.86 26.47
CA THR A 18 -18.09 -17.85 26.18
C THR A 18 -16.72 -18.41 26.55
N LYS A 19 -16.25 -19.39 25.77
CA LYS A 19 -14.83 -19.55 25.53
C LYS A 19 -14.65 -19.12 24.10
N ASP A 20 -14.31 -17.85 23.95
CA ASP A 20 -13.19 -17.43 23.12
C ASP A 20 -12.95 -18.39 21.94
N ASN A 21 -13.84 -18.35 20.94
CA ASN A 21 -13.39 -18.74 19.61
C ASN A 21 -12.48 -17.59 19.16
N GLU A 22 -11.24 -17.66 19.65
CA GLU A 22 -10.02 -17.05 19.12
C GLU A 22 -9.69 -17.60 17.72
N ASP A 23 -10.70 -17.86 16.89
CA ASP A 23 -10.58 -18.49 15.58
C ASP A 23 -11.60 -17.90 14.61
N ASP A 24 -11.78 -16.56 14.61
CA ASP A 24 -12.19 -15.91 13.37
C ASP A 24 -10.95 -15.96 12.46
N PRO A 25 -10.93 -16.85 11.44
CA PRO A 25 -9.72 -17.19 10.72
C PRO A 25 -9.31 -16.00 9.88
N PHE A 26 -8.51 -15.10 10.43
CA PHE A 26 -7.60 -14.20 9.74
C PHE A 26 -8.13 -13.79 8.37
N VAL A 27 -9.36 -13.26 8.35
CA VAL A 27 -9.98 -12.81 7.12
C VAL A 27 -9.29 -11.48 6.87
N TRP A 28 -8.15 -11.55 6.20
CA TRP A 28 -7.60 -10.45 5.44
C TRP A 28 -8.77 -9.90 4.64
N ALA A 29 -9.49 -8.90 5.16
CA ALA A 29 -10.54 -8.32 4.35
C ALA A 29 -9.75 -7.74 3.18
N PRO A 30 -9.88 -8.27 1.96
CA PRO A 30 -9.13 -7.77 0.82
C PRO A 30 -9.41 -6.27 0.64
N LEU A 31 -10.52 -5.80 1.22
CA LEU A 31 -10.88 -4.41 1.43
C LEU A 31 -9.88 -3.61 2.29
N TYR A 32 -9.37 -4.12 3.43
CA TYR A 32 -8.35 -3.44 4.24
C TYR A 32 -7.01 -3.38 3.54
N VAL A 33 -6.61 -4.46 2.87
CA VAL A 33 -5.38 -4.50 2.06
C VAL A 33 -5.51 -3.54 0.87
N ALA A 34 -6.64 -3.56 0.16
CA ALA A 34 -6.91 -2.64 -0.94
C ALA A 34 -7.00 -1.18 -0.48
N GLN A 35 -7.55 -0.91 0.71
CA GLN A 35 -7.54 0.43 1.31
C GLN A 35 -6.13 0.87 1.67
N ALA A 36 -5.33 0.01 2.31
CA ALA A 36 -3.93 0.30 2.63
C ALA A 36 -3.13 0.57 1.34
N VAL A 37 -3.35 -0.21 0.29
CA VAL A 37 -2.73 -0.02 -1.03
C VAL A 37 -3.22 1.24 -1.72
N ALA A 38 -4.50 1.58 -1.64
CA ALA A 38 -5.04 2.81 -2.21
C ALA A 38 -4.48 4.05 -1.50
N VAL A 39 -4.42 4.01 -0.16
CA VAL A 39 -3.74 5.03 0.65
C VAL A 39 -2.26 5.09 0.28
N PHE A 40 -1.62 3.94 0.04
CA PHE A 40 -0.23 3.86 -0.39
C PHE A 40 0.00 4.45 -1.78
N CYS A 41 -0.87 4.18 -2.75
CA CYS A 41 -0.79 4.77 -4.08
C CYS A 41 -1.01 6.28 -4.03
N LEU A 42 -1.98 6.75 -3.24
CA LEU A 42 -2.15 8.17 -2.94
C LEU A 42 -0.90 8.77 -2.28
N ALA A 43 -0.27 8.02 -1.40
CA ALA A 43 0.96 8.39 -0.72
C ALA A 43 2.13 8.43 -1.73
N GLY A 44 2.24 7.49 -2.66
CA GLY A 44 3.24 7.50 -3.73
C GLY A 44 3.04 8.63 -4.74
N VAL A 45 1.79 9.00 -5.02
CA VAL A 45 1.47 10.23 -5.74
C VAL A 45 1.96 11.45 -4.95
N ALA A 46 1.72 11.49 -3.64
CA ALA A 46 2.21 12.56 -2.79
C ALA A 46 3.75 12.59 -2.70
N GLU A 47 4.43 11.45 -2.77
CA GLU A 47 5.89 11.33 -2.84
C GLU A 47 6.43 11.93 -4.14
N ILE A 48 5.90 11.52 -5.29
CA ILE A 48 6.31 12.05 -6.61
C ILE A 48 6.02 13.55 -6.70
N LEU A 49 4.85 13.99 -6.22
CA LEU A 49 4.49 15.41 -6.15
C LEU A 49 5.40 16.20 -5.20
N GLY A 50 5.69 15.66 -4.01
CA GLY A 50 6.57 16.29 -3.03
C GLY A 50 8.00 16.43 -3.54
N GLY A 51 8.52 15.36 -4.17
CA GLY A 51 9.81 15.35 -4.85
C GLY A 51 9.85 16.36 -6.01
N TRP A 52 8.80 16.43 -6.82
CA TRP A 52 8.68 17.42 -7.89
C TRP A 52 8.62 18.86 -7.34
N MET A 53 7.89 19.12 -6.26
CA MET A 53 7.84 20.45 -5.64
C MET A 53 9.23 20.91 -5.14
N VAL A 54 10.02 19.98 -4.58
CA VAL A 54 11.42 20.24 -4.21
C VAL A 54 12.28 20.47 -5.46
N TRP A 55 12.11 19.64 -6.49
CA TRP A 55 12.85 19.74 -7.75
C TRP A 55 12.63 21.10 -8.42
N VAL A 56 11.38 21.54 -8.56
CA VAL A 56 11.05 22.84 -9.15
C VAL A 56 11.50 24.01 -8.27
N ALA A 57 11.48 23.87 -6.95
CA ALA A 57 11.99 24.91 -6.06
C ALA A 57 13.52 25.07 -6.13
N VAL A 58 14.26 23.99 -6.33
CA VAL A 58 15.74 24.00 -6.37
C VAL A 58 16.28 24.24 -7.78
N ARG A 59 15.67 23.63 -8.80
CA ARG A 59 16.15 23.64 -10.20
C ARG A 59 15.23 24.39 -11.16
N GLY A 60 13.96 24.61 -10.82
CA GLY A 60 13.01 25.27 -11.70
C GLY A 60 13.32 26.76 -11.90
N GLN A 61 13.37 27.19 -13.16
CA GLN A 61 13.40 28.60 -13.53
C GLN A 61 11.99 29.00 -14.01
N PRO A 62 11.34 30.06 -13.48
CA PRO A 62 11.82 31.06 -12.51
C PRO A 62 11.86 30.55 -11.05
N LYS A 63 12.70 31.20 -10.21
CA LYS A 63 12.90 30.86 -8.79
C LYS A 63 11.56 30.79 -8.05
N ARG A 64 11.02 29.57 -7.87
CA ARG A 64 9.86 29.36 -7.01
C ARG A 64 10.26 29.60 -5.55
N PRO A 65 9.32 30.03 -4.70
CA PRO A 65 9.62 30.33 -3.31
C PRO A 65 10.18 29.12 -2.57
N TRP A 66 11.16 29.32 -1.70
CA TRP A 66 11.80 28.26 -0.90
C TRP A 66 10.80 27.44 -0.05
N TRP A 67 9.64 28.02 0.29
CA TRP A 67 8.59 27.32 1.02
C TRP A 67 7.97 26.16 0.21
N TYR A 68 8.06 26.14 -1.13
CA TYR A 68 7.65 24.99 -1.94
C TYR A 68 8.50 23.75 -1.62
N ALA A 69 9.82 23.93 -1.47
CA ALA A 69 10.72 22.85 -1.08
C ALA A 69 10.41 22.38 0.35
N LEU A 70 10.14 23.31 1.26
CA LEU A 70 9.81 22.97 2.65
C LEU A 70 8.53 22.13 2.75
N ILE A 71 7.47 22.52 2.04
CA ILE A 71 6.21 21.77 1.99
C ILE A 71 6.42 20.40 1.35
N GLY A 72 7.14 20.33 0.22
CA GLY A 72 7.46 19.05 -0.42
C GLY A 72 8.27 18.11 0.49
N SER A 73 9.24 18.63 1.22
CA SER A 73 10.03 17.85 2.19
C SER A 73 9.20 17.36 3.38
N ILE A 74 8.29 18.17 3.91
CA ILE A 74 7.40 17.74 5.01
C ILE A 74 6.47 16.62 4.52
N ILE A 75 5.92 16.73 3.32
CA ILE A 75 5.09 15.69 2.70
C ILE A 75 5.89 14.40 2.53
N LEU A 76 7.15 14.48 2.07
CA LEU A 76 8.05 13.32 1.92
C LEU A 76 8.37 12.64 3.26
N VAL A 77 8.63 13.42 4.31
CA VAL A 77 8.89 12.86 5.64
C VAL A 77 7.65 12.16 6.19
N LEU A 78 6.47 12.77 6.08
CA LEU A 78 5.22 12.16 6.55
C LEU A 78 4.85 10.93 5.73
N TYR A 79 5.10 10.95 4.42
CA TYR A 79 4.92 9.82 3.52
C TYR A 79 5.73 8.59 3.97
N GLY A 80 7.00 8.77 4.30
CA GLY A 80 7.91 7.67 4.63
C GLY A 80 7.46 6.78 5.79
N PHE A 81 6.56 7.27 6.65
CA PHE A 81 6.00 6.49 7.76
C PHE A 81 4.76 5.65 7.39
N ILE A 82 4.05 6.00 6.31
CA ILE A 82 2.86 5.28 5.82
C ILE A 82 3.18 3.83 5.36
N PRO A 83 4.26 3.54 4.60
CA PRO A 83 4.67 2.18 4.25
C PRO A 83 4.93 1.25 5.43
N CYS A 84 5.40 1.80 6.55
CA CYS A 84 5.89 1.02 7.68
C CYS A 84 4.78 0.37 8.51
N LEU A 85 3.51 0.70 8.23
CA LEU A 85 2.35 0.21 8.98
C LEU A 85 1.71 -1.04 8.37
N GLN A 86 2.23 -1.59 7.27
CA GLN A 86 1.62 -2.74 6.59
C GLN A 86 2.00 -4.09 7.24
N PRO A 87 1.03 -4.86 7.75
CA PRO A 87 1.25 -6.24 8.14
C PRO A 87 0.90 -7.15 6.95
N THR A 88 1.85 -7.78 6.26
CA THR A 88 1.55 -8.74 5.16
C THR A 88 2.64 -9.80 4.95
N ASP A 89 2.23 -11.05 4.67
CA ASP A 89 3.02 -12.30 4.58
C ASP A 89 4.00 -12.47 3.38
N SER A 90 4.29 -11.44 2.58
CA SER A 90 5.48 -11.43 1.71
C SER A 90 5.81 -10.00 1.30
N PHE A 91 6.29 -9.23 2.28
CA PHE A 91 6.65 -7.81 2.13
C PHE A 91 7.43 -7.54 0.84
N GLY A 92 8.48 -8.32 0.56
CA GLY A 92 9.38 -8.07 -0.57
C GLY A 92 8.74 -8.22 -1.95
N ARG A 93 7.87 -9.22 -2.18
CA ARG A 93 7.27 -9.45 -3.52
C ARG A 93 6.25 -8.39 -3.88
N ILE A 94 5.36 -8.09 -2.93
CA ILE A 94 4.31 -7.09 -3.13
C ILE A 94 4.94 -5.71 -3.35
N TYR A 95 5.95 -5.36 -2.56
CA TYR A 95 6.67 -4.10 -2.71
C TYR A 95 7.42 -4.01 -4.05
N ALA A 96 7.98 -5.12 -4.53
CA ALA A 96 8.66 -5.16 -5.83
C ALA A 96 7.68 -5.00 -7.01
N VAL A 97 6.48 -5.58 -6.92
CA VAL A 97 5.39 -5.36 -7.91
C VAL A 97 5.00 -3.89 -7.92
N TYR A 98 4.79 -3.27 -6.75
CA TYR A 98 4.47 -1.84 -6.66
C TYR A 98 5.58 -0.94 -7.18
N GLY A 99 6.85 -1.27 -6.94
CA GLY A 99 7.99 -0.52 -7.45
C GLY A 99 7.99 -0.41 -8.98
N GLY A 100 7.56 -1.45 -9.70
CA GLY A 100 7.46 -1.35 -11.16
C GLY A 100 6.29 -0.50 -11.64
N PHE A 101 5.15 -0.52 -10.94
CA PHE A 101 4.05 0.43 -11.20
C PHE A 101 4.46 1.87 -10.88
N PHE A 102 5.29 2.07 -9.85
CA PHE A 102 5.79 3.38 -9.46
C PHE A 102 6.67 4.02 -10.55
N ILE A 103 7.43 3.21 -11.30
CA ILE A 103 8.20 3.68 -12.45
C ILE A 103 7.27 4.27 -13.51
N VAL A 104 6.23 3.52 -13.91
CA VAL A 104 5.25 3.99 -14.89
C VAL A 104 4.52 5.26 -14.38
N LEU A 105 4.12 5.26 -13.11
CA LEU A 105 3.43 6.38 -12.49
C LEU A 105 4.31 7.64 -12.44
N SER A 106 5.60 7.51 -12.14
CA SER A 106 6.57 8.61 -12.11
C SER A 106 6.72 9.28 -13.48
N LEU A 107 6.79 8.49 -14.56
CA LEU A 107 6.84 9.03 -15.91
C LEU A 107 5.53 9.73 -16.31
N LEU A 108 4.39 9.13 -15.97
CA LEU A 108 3.08 9.69 -16.29
C LEU A 108 2.83 11.01 -15.54
N PHE A 109 3.29 11.10 -14.29
CA PHE A 109 3.28 12.34 -13.52
C PHE A 109 4.27 13.37 -14.04
N GLY A 110 5.49 12.96 -14.43
CA GLY A 110 6.46 13.85 -15.09
C GLY A 110 5.89 14.46 -16.36
N TRP A 111 5.21 13.64 -17.17
CA TRP A 111 4.50 14.12 -18.35
C TRP A 111 3.31 15.04 -18.01
N ALA A 112 2.53 14.71 -16.98
CA ALA A 112 1.36 15.51 -16.59
C ALA A 112 1.73 16.87 -15.96
N LEU A 113 2.82 16.95 -15.19
CA LEU A 113 3.24 18.15 -14.48
C LEU A 113 4.15 19.06 -15.30
N ASP A 114 5.16 18.48 -15.95
CA ASP A 114 6.17 19.24 -16.70
C ASP A 114 5.92 19.22 -18.22
N GLY A 115 4.96 18.43 -18.70
CA GLY A 115 4.68 18.30 -20.14
C GLY A 115 5.77 17.55 -20.90
N ASP A 116 6.78 17.02 -20.20
CA ASP A 116 7.94 16.38 -20.79
C ASP A 116 7.51 15.05 -21.38
N ARG A 117 7.57 14.95 -22.72
CA ARG A 117 7.06 13.76 -23.41
C ARG A 117 8.01 12.61 -23.12
N PRO A 118 7.51 11.46 -22.64
CA PRO A 118 8.35 10.31 -22.37
C PRO A 118 9.10 9.91 -23.64
N ASP A 119 10.41 9.77 -23.51
CA ASP A 119 11.28 9.39 -24.62
C ASP A 119 11.10 7.90 -25.00
N LEU A 120 11.69 7.49 -26.11
CA LEU A 120 11.75 6.08 -26.50
C LEU A 120 12.45 5.25 -25.42
N GLY A 121 13.52 5.78 -24.82
CA GLY A 121 14.26 5.12 -23.73
C GLY A 121 13.41 4.91 -22.47
N ASP A 122 12.65 5.93 -22.10
CA ASP A 122 11.68 5.94 -21.01
C ASP A 122 10.59 4.87 -21.18
N THR A 123 10.06 4.77 -22.40
CA THR A 123 9.03 3.78 -22.75
C THR A 123 9.60 2.36 -22.67
N ILE A 124 10.80 2.13 -23.18
CA ILE A 124 11.49 0.84 -23.08
C ILE A 124 11.76 0.48 -21.62
N GLY A 125 12.20 1.43 -20.81
CA GLY A 125 12.41 1.26 -19.37
C GLY A 125 11.14 0.84 -18.62
N CYS A 126 10.01 1.49 -18.91
CA CYS A 126 8.70 1.10 -18.39
C CYS A 126 8.32 -0.33 -18.78
N ILE A 127 8.51 -0.71 -20.05
CA ILE A 127 8.21 -2.06 -20.53
C ILE A 127 9.07 -3.10 -19.80
N ILE A 128 10.38 -2.86 -19.67
CA ILE A 128 11.30 -3.77 -18.97
C ILE A 128 10.91 -3.90 -17.49
N SER A 129 10.58 -2.78 -16.84
CA SER A 129 10.13 -2.78 -15.45
C SER A 129 8.86 -3.61 -15.27
N LEU A 130 7.87 -3.44 -16.15
CA LEU A 130 6.63 -4.23 -16.14
C LEU A 130 6.90 -5.72 -16.39
N ILE A 131 7.83 -6.07 -17.28
CA ILE A 131 8.25 -7.47 -17.47
C ILE A 131 8.85 -8.03 -16.18
N GLY A 132 9.67 -7.26 -15.47
CA GLY A 132 10.21 -7.65 -14.16
C GLY A 132 9.11 -7.91 -13.13
N VAL A 133 8.09 -7.03 -13.08
CA VAL A 133 6.90 -7.21 -12.25
C VAL A 133 6.14 -8.49 -12.62
N LEU A 134 5.93 -8.74 -13.91
CA LEU A 134 5.26 -9.95 -14.40
C LEU A 134 6.03 -11.21 -14.01
N ILE A 135 7.36 -11.20 -14.14
CA ILE A 135 8.20 -12.31 -13.70
C ILE A 135 8.01 -12.53 -12.19
N ILE A 136 8.12 -11.49 -11.38
CA ILE A 136 7.97 -11.59 -9.92
C ILE A 136 6.58 -12.08 -9.53
N MET A 137 5.54 -11.68 -10.24
CA MET A 137 4.16 -12.07 -9.97
C MET A 137 3.86 -13.51 -10.41
N PHE A 138 4.27 -13.88 -11.62
CA PHE A 138 3.93 -15.16 -12.26
C PHE A 138 4.95 -16.27 -12.05
N TRP A 139 6.11 -16.00 -11.43
CA TRP A 139 7.10 -17.04 -11.19
C TRP A 139 6.51 -18.13 -10.28
N PRO A 140 6.26 -19.34 -10.83
CA PRO A 140 5.57 -20.40 -10.14
C PRO A 140 6.50 -21.05 -9.11
N ARG A 141 5.88 -21.64 -8.10
CA ARG A 141 6.51 -22.36 -7.00
C ARG A 141 6.28 -23.85 -7.22
#